data_AF-A0A4U7D1V2-F1
#
_entry.id   AF-A0A4U7D1V2-F1
#
_cell.length_a   1.000
_cell.length_b   1.000
_cell.length_c   1.000
_cell.angle_alpha   90.00
_cell.angle_beta   90.00
_cell.angle_gamma   90.00
#
_symmetry.space_group_name_H-M   'P 1'
#
loop_
_entity.id
_entity.type
_entity.pdbx_description
1 polymer ?
#
loop_
_entity_poly.entity_id
_entity_poly.type
_entity_poly.pdbx_seq_one_letter_code
_entity_poly.pdbx_strand_id
1 'polypeptide(L)'
;MELDWSVDREGEASLVGVRVRNDGAVPRRVRIESRLDGPVLPPRRGGVPERGWDATGVTAVIDPGERAAFGFAAVAEPVDPPVEIAGVEPATAEPNGDDAATGGDAVRVREAVRDLDSHRPPRQVVDGAGAVNGDGNVSDGDESGSARASDSDETERARSGGDPGTDDDADASGGAAEGDAERSATAESPPTATAADGVDAWFAAVEDRVERAERLSGADLETATAVVEEAGGLDAVASLDERVAADAERLRAVRDRAAALAERAEASEVPTAALEDLA
;
A
#
# COMPACT_ATOMS: atom_id res chain seq x y z
N MET A 1 23.79 -4.95 -12.82
CA MET A 1 22.59 -5.76 -13.13
C MET A 1 22.76 -7.03 -12.36
N GLU A 2 22.21 -7.01 -11.16
CA GLU A 2 22.22 -8.14 -10.25
C GLU A 2 20.84 -8.77 -10.25
N LEU A 3 20.79 -10.10 -10.21
CA LEU A 3 19.59 -10.92 -10.17
C LEU A 3 19.64 -11.79 -8.93
N ASP A 4 18.61 -11.70 -8.11
CA ASP A 4 18.35 -12.58 -6.97
C ASP A 4 16.96 -13.21 -7.15
N TRP A 5 16.79 -14.45 -6.72
CA TRP A 5 15.54 -15.18 -6.89
C TRP A 5 15.25 -16.10 -5.71
N SER A 6 13.98 -16.38 -5.50
CA SER A 6 13.47 -17.36 -4.55
C SER A 6 12.38 -18.18 -5.21
N VAL A 7 12.31 -19.48 -4.90
CA VAL A 7 11.21 -20.34 -5.33
C VAL A 7 10.61 -21.01 -4.11
N ASP A 8 9.29 -20.91 -3.99
CA ASP A 8 8.50 -21.69 -3.04
C ASP A 8 7.56 -22.64 -3.82
N ARG A 9 7.15 -23.74 -3.19
CA ARG A 9 6.27 -24.73 -3.83
C ARG A 9 4.97 -24.87 -3.05
N GLU A 10 3.88 -24.53 -3.72
CA GLU A 10 2.52 -24.66 -3.20
C GLU A 10 1.71 -25.63 -4.06
N GLY A 11 1.55 -26.86 -3.56
CA GLY A 11 0.94 -27.95 -4.32
C GLY A 11 1.72 -28.27 -5.61
N GLU A 12 1.06 -28.11 -6.76
CA GLU A 12 1.67 -28.31 -8.09
C GLU A 12 2.31 -27.03 -8.65
N ALA A 13 2.06 -25.89 -8.02
CA ALA A 13 2.54 -24.59 -8.45
C ALA A 13 3.89 -24.24 -7.81
N SER A 14 4.79 -23.69 -8.62
CA SER A 14 5.99 -23.00 -8.16
C SER A 14 5.71 -21.50 -8.10
N LEU A 15 5.92 -20.89 -6.94
CA LEU A 15 5.86 -19.45 -6.73
C LEU A 15 7.28 -18.90 -6.84
N VAL A 16 7.53 -18.08 -7.86
CA VAL A 16 8.86 -17.53 -8.12
C VAL A 16 8.87 -16.05 -7.78
N GLY A 17 9.76 -15.66 -6.88
CA GLY A 17 10.09 -14.28 -6.57
C GLY A 17 11.41 -13.89 -7.24
N VAL A 18 11.46 -12.71 -7.85
CA VAL A 18 12.63 -12.20 -8.56
C VAL A 18 12.93 -10.78 -8.09
N ARG A 19 14.20 -10.50 -7.81
CA ARG A 19 14.69 -9.15 -7.47
C ARG A 19 15.80 -8.78 -8.43
N VAL A 20 15.67 -7.62 -9.06
CA VAL A 20 16.68 -7.09 -10.00
C VAL A 20 17.16 -5.74 -9.53
N ARG A 21 18.48 -5.54 -9.54
CA ARG A 21 19.12 -4.26 -9.24
C ARG A 21 19.87 -3.70 -10.44
N ASN A 22 19.68 -2.42 -10.71
CA ASN A 22 20.46 -1.70 -11.70
C ASN A 22 21.62 -0.92 -11.06
N ASP A 23 22.82 -1.50 -11.01
CA ASP A 23 24.04 -0.81 -10.53
C ASP A 23 24.66 0.13 -11.56
N GLY A 24 24.04 0.26 -12.72
CA GLY A 24 24.47 1.16 -13.77
C GLY A 24 24.06 2.60 -13.48
N ALA A 25 24.74 3.54 -14.14
CA ALA A 25 24.46 4.97 -14.04
C ALA A 25 23.32 5.46 -14.97
N VAL A 26 22.69 4.55 -15.73
CA VAL A 26 21.62 4.87 -16.70
C VAL A 26 20.41 3.96 -16.48
N PRO A 27 19.18 4.44 -16.75
CA PRO A 27 18.00 3.58 -16.75
C PRO A 27 18.18 2.43 -17.73
N ARG A 28 17.68 1.24 -17.38
CA ARG A 28 17.79 0.05 -18.21
C ARG A 28 16.47 -0.67 -18.31
N ARG A 29 16.09 -1.03 -19.54
CA ARG A 29 15.01 -1.96 -19.84
C ARG A 29 15.55 -3.38 -19.70
N VAL A 30 14.96 -4.16 -18.81
CA VAL A 30 15.35 -5.54 -18.50
C VAL A 30 14.22 -6.49 -18.86
N ARG A 31 14.56 -7.57 -19.55
CA ARG A 31 13.69 -8.70 -19.84
C ARG A 31 14.07 -9.87 -18.93
N ILE A 32 13.11 -10.36 -18.16
CA ILE A 32 13.26 -11.51 -17.26
C ILE A 32 12.33 -12.60 -17.77
N GLU A 33 12.85 -13.80 -18.00
CA GLU A 33 12.09 -14.94 -18.51
C GLU A 33 12.09 -16.11 -17.53
N SER A 34 10.95 -16.81 -17.49
CA SER A 34 10.81 -18.07 -16.76
C SER A 34 11.53 -19.19 -17.49
N ARG A 35 12.22 -20.05 -16.74
CA ARG A 35 12.83 -21.29 -17.22
C ARG A 35 12.00 -22.52 -16.90
N LEU A 36 10.88 -22.35 -16.19
CA LEU A 36 9.99 -23.44 -15.81
C LEU A 36 9.20 -23.91 -17.05
N ASP A 37 9.00 -25.23 -17.15
CA ASP A 37 8.26 -25.89 -18.23
C ASP A 37 6.74 -25.76 -18.05
N GLY A 38 6.26 -24.54 -17.79
CA GLY A 38 4.85 -24.23 -17.59
C GLY A 38 4.52 -22.76 -17.91
N PRO A 39 3.24 -22.43 -18.12
CA PRO A 39 2.83 -21.06 -18.43
C PRO A 39 3.12 -20.13 -17.24
N VAL A 40 3.60 -18.91 -17.53
CA VAL A 40 3.73 -17.87 -16.52
C VAL A 40 2.35 -17.36 -16.13
N LEU A 41 2.04 -17.42 -14.85
CA LEU A 41 0.84 -16.88 -14.23
C LEU A 41 1.23 -15.60 -13.47
N PRO A 42 1.14 -14.43 -14.14
CA PRO A 42 1.49 -13.17 -13.51
C PRO A 42 0.43 -12.73 -12.49
N PRO A 43 0.76 -11.82 -11.57
CA PRO A 43 -0.22 -11.15 -10.73
C PRO A 43 -1.26 -10.45 -11.59
N ARG A 44 -2.52 -10.49 -11.15
CA ARG A 44 -3.66 -9.93 -11.89
C ARG A 44 -4.46 -8.99 -11.01
N ARG A 45 -4.91 -7.87 -11.58
CA ARG A 45 -5.89 -6.96 -10.98
C ARG A 45 -7.12 -6.89 -11.88
N GLY A 46 -8.29 -7.27 -11.37
CA GLY A 46 -9.51 -7.35 -12.18
C GLY A 46 -9.42 -8.36 -13.34
N GLY A 47 -8.63 -9.43 -13.18
CA GLY A 47 -8.40 -10.45 -14.22
C GLY A 47 -7.36 -10.08 -15.27
N VAL A 48 -6.87 -8.84 -15.31
CA VAL A 48 -5.85 -8.37 -16.25
C VAL A 48 -4.45 -8.54 -15.62
N PRO A 49 -3.47 -9.12 -16.34
CA PRO A 49 -2.07 -9.15 -15.88
C PRO A 49 -1.54 -7.76 -15.56
N GLU A 50 -0.70 -7.65 -14.53
CA GLU A 50 0.00 -6.40 -14.25
C GLU A 50 0.90 -5.97 -15.43
N ARG A 51 1.18 -4.66 -15.53
CA ARG A 51 1.92 -4.07 -16.65
C ARG A 51 3.32 -4.69 -16.76
N GLY A 52 3.72 -4.98 -18.00
CA GLY A 52 5.05 -5.52 -18.31
C GLY A 52 5.12 -7.04 -18.36
N TRP A 53 4.08 -7.74 -17.89
CA TRP A 53 3.97 -9.19 -17.99
C TRP A 53 3.44 -9.64 -19.36
N ASP A 54 4.03 -10.73 -19.86
CA ASP A 54 3.50 -11.51 -20.98
C ASP A 54 3.52 -13.01 -20.62
N ALA A 55 3.31 -13.87 -21.61
CA ALA A 55 3.19 -15.31 -21.41
C ALA A 55 4.47 -16.01 -20.93
N THR A 56 5.65 -15.39 -21.09
CA THR A 56 6.94 -16.02 -20.78
C THR A 56 7.75 -15.28 -19.72
N GLY A 57 7.35 -14.06 -19.35
CA GLY A 57 7.98 -13.34 -18.23
C GLY A 57 7.62 -11.87 -18.16
N VAL A 58 8.51 -11.06 -17.62
CA VAL A 58 8.28 -9.64 -17.37
C VAL A 58 9.35 -8.77 -18.02
N THR A 59 8.92 -7.64 -18.57
CA THR A 59 9.78 -6.56 -19.03
C THR A 59 9.52 -5.31 -18.20
N ALA A 60 10.59 -4.73 -17.64
CA ALA A 60 10.50 -3.52 -16.83
C ALA A 60 11.68 -2.58 -17.11
N VAL A 61 11.48 -1.29 -16.85
CA VAL A 61 12.56 -0.30 -16.82
C VAL A 61 12.93 -0.08 -15.35
N ILE A 62 14.23 -0.13 -15.05
CA ILE A 62 14.77 0.05 -13.70
C ILE A 62 15.73 1.25 -13.73
N ASP A 63 15.48 2.24 -12.88
CA ASP A 63 16.29 3.45 -12.82
C ASP A 63 17.71 3.19 -12.24
N PRO A 64 18.67 4.11 -12.43
CA PRO A 64 20.02 3.97 -11.89
C PRO A 64 20.01 3.80 -10.37
N GLY A 65 20.68 2.77 -9.88
CA GLY A 65 20.76 2.44 -8.46
C GLY A 65 19.50 1.82 -7.85
N GLU A 66 18.41 1.71 -8.61
CA GLU A 66 17.13 1.20 -8.13
C GLU A 66 17.07 -0.34 -8.11
N ARG A 67 16.14 -0.86 -7.30
CA ARG A 67 15.80 -2.27 -7.20
C ARG A 67 14.32 -2.46 -7.50
N ALA A 68 13.99 -3.45 -8.33
CA ALA A 68 12.62 -3.85 -8.63
C ALA A 68 12.40 -5.32 -8.24
N ALA A 69 11.21 -5.62 -7.73
CA ALA A 69 10.79 -6.97 -7.38
C ALA A 69 9.60 -7.40 -8.23
N PHE A 70 9.61 -8.66 -8.67
CA PHE A 70 8.60 -9.28 -9.51
C PHE A 70 8.26 -10.65 -8.94
N GLY A 71 7.03 -11.11 -9.16
CA GLY A 71 6.62 -12.46 -8.77
C GLY A 71 5.66 -13.06 -9.78
N PHE A 72 5.73 -14.38 -9.97
CA PHE A 72 4.76 -15.12 -10.77
C PHE A 72 4.61 -16.55 -10.24
N ALA A 73 3.54 -17.21 -10.65
CA ALA A 73 3.35 -18.64 -10.43
C ALA A 73 3.52 -19.41 -11.74
N ALA A 74 3.96 -20.66 -11.68
CA ALA A 74 3.90 -21.59 -12.81
C ALA A 74 3.54 -22.99 -12.31
N VAL A 75 2.58 -23.65 -12.97
CA VAL A 75 2.23 -25.05 -12.68
C VAL A 75 3.24 -25.96 -13.37
N ALA A 76 4.43 -26.01 -12.80
CA ALA A 76 5.57 -26.79 -13.27
C ALA A 76 6.52 -27.06 -12.10
N GLU A 77 7.34 -28.11 -12.21
CA GLU A 77 8.41 -28.36 -11.25
C GLU A 77 9.46 -27.24 -11.29
N PRO A 78 10.02 -26.84 -10.13
CA PRO A 78 11.01 -25.80 -10.09
C PRO A 78 12.33 -26.29 -10.73
N VAL A 79 12.97 -25.39 -11.47
CA VAL A 79 14.30 -25.61 -12.05
C VAL A 79 15.28 -24.61 -11.42
N ASP A 80 16.57 -24.95 -11.37
CA ASP A 80 17.62 -24.09 -10.83
C ASP A 80 18.61 -23.67 -11.94
N PRO A 81 18.70 -22.39 -12.32
CA PRO A 81 17.88 -21.26 -11.81
C PRO A 81 16.47 -21.26 -12.43
N PRO A 82 15.45 -20.74 -11.72
CA PRO A 82 14.05 -20.70 -12.19
C PRO A 82 13.80 -19.61 -13.23
N VAL A 83 14.68 -18.60 -13.28
CA VAL A 83 14.57 -17.43 -14.15
C VAL A 83 15.92 -17.04 -14.69
N GLU A 84 15.92 -16.26 -15.77
CA GLU A 84 17.12 -15.61 -16.29
C GLU A 84 16.81 -14.20 -16.80
N ILE A 85 17.83 -13.35 -16.83
CA ILE A 85 17.77 -12.08 -17.55
C ILE A 85 18.08 -12.38 -19.03
N ALA A 86 17.04 -12.44 -19.86
CA ALA A 86 17.16 -12.71 -21.30
C ALA A 86 17.59 -11.48 -22.11
N GLY A 87 17.44 -10.26 -21.57
CA GLY A 87 17.82 -9.04 -22.27
C GLY A 87 18.02 -7.84 -21.35
N VAL A 88 18.99 -6.99 -21.68
CA VAL A 88 19.27 -5.72 -21.00
C VAL A 88 19.61 -4.67 -22.04
N GLU A 89 18.79 -3.63 -22.13
CA GLU A 89 18.98 -2.51 -23.05
C GLU A 89 18.97 -1.20 -22.27
N PRO A 90 19.78 -0.18 -22.64
CA PRO A 90 19.60 1.16 -22.10
C PRO A 90 18.19 1.65 -22.40
N ALA A 91 17.47 2.13 -21.38
CA ALA A 91 16.23 2.84 -21.61
C ALA A 91 16.59 4.30 -21.87
N THR A 92 16.46 4.74 -23.12
CA THR A 92 16.44 6.18 -23.40
C THR A 92 15.26 6.77 -22.64
N ALA A 93 15.46 7.89 -21.97
CA ALA A 93 14.38 8.69 -21.41
C ALA A 93 13.55 9.23 -22.58
N GLU A 94 12.67 8.41 -23.12
CA GLU A 94 11.59 8.93 -23.95
C GLU A 94 10.67 9.70 -23.00
N PRO A 95 10.41 10.99 -23.26
CA PRO A 95 9.46 11.75 -22.45
C PRO A 95 8.15 10.98 -22.51
N ASN A 96 7.58 10.64 -21.35
CA ASN A 96 6.31 9.92 -21.18
C ASN A 96 5.43 10.00 -22.43
N GLY A 97 5.62 9.02 -23.31
CA GLY A 97 4.94 8.93 -24.59
C GLY A 97 3.68 8.13 -24.37
N ASP A 98 2.62 8.83 -23.99
CA ASP A 98 1.30 8.44 -24.48
C ASP A 98 1.41 8.28 -26.01
N ASP A 99 0.92 7.14 -26.51
CA ASP A 99 0.85 6.72 -27.93
C ASP A 99 2.13 6.25 -28.66
N ALA A 100 2.43 4.95 -28.51
CA ALA A 100 2.90 4.12 -29.63
C ALA A 100 2.65 2.60 -29.44
N ALA A 101 1.46 2.20 -28.97
CA ALA A 101 1.00 0.81 -29.05
C ALA A 101 -0.50 0.65 -29.42
N THR A 102 -1.19 1.75 -29.70
CA THR A 102 -2.66 1.79 -29.92
C THR A 102 -3.10 1.13 -31.24
N GLY A 103 -2.17 0.81 -32.15
CA GLY A 103 -2.48 0.15 -33.42
C GLY A 103 -2.51 -1.39 -33.36
N GLY A 104 -1.55 -2.00 -32.66
CA GLY A 104 -1.43 -3.46 -32.61
C GLY A 104 -2.44 -4.10 -31.67
N ASP A 105 -2.65 -3.49 -30.51
CA ASP A 105 -3.51 -4.05 -29.47
C ASP A 105 -4.99 -3.95 -29.85
N ALA A 106 -5.42 -2.82 -30.45
CA ALA A 106 -6.78 -2.68 -30.97
C ALA A 106 -7.10 -3.66 -32.11
N VAL A 107 -6.10 -4.04 -32.93
CA VAL A 107 -6.27 -5.04 -33.99
C VAL A 107 -6.36 -6.45 -33.37
N ARG A 108 -5.54 -6.78 -32.38
CA ARG A 108 -5.60 -8.07 -31.66
C ARG A 108 -6.87 -8.24 -30.84
N VAL A 109 -7.33 -7.18 -30.17
CA VAL A 109 -8.63 -7.17 -29.46
C VAL A 109 -9.78 -7.38 -30.46
N ARG A 110 -9.74 -6.73 -31.63
CA ARG A 110 -10.76 -6.94 -32.68
C ARG A 110 -10.71 -8.33 -33.30
N GLU A 111 -9.53 -8.92 -33.41
CA GLU A 111 -9.35 -10.30 -33.88
C GLU A 111 -9.90 -11.29 -32.86
N ALA A 112 -9.60 -11.12 -31.57
CA ALA A 112 -10.14 -11.92 -30.48
C ALA A 112 -11.68 -11.80 -30.35
N VAL A 113 -12.24 -10.59 -30.53
CA VAL A 113 -13.69 -10.37 -30.54
C VAL A 113 -14.36 -10.99 -31.77
N ARG A 114 -13.66 -11.14 -32.90
CA ARG A 114 -14.17 -11.88 -34.06
C ARG A 114 -14.12 -13.39 -33.88
N ASP A 115 -13.18 -13.89 -33.09
CA ASP A 115 -13.04 -15.32 -32.76
C ASP A 115 -14.10 -15.77 -31.73
N LEU A 116 -14.54 -14.86 -30.87
CA LEU A 116 -15.75 -15.00 -30.07
C LEU A 116 -16.98 -14.86 -30.98
N ASP A 117 -17.40 -15.98 -31.58
CA ASP A 117 -18.65 -16.06 -32.34
C ASP A 117 -19.84 -15.54 -31.50
N SER A 118 -20.91 -15.09 -32.16
CA SER A 118 -22.06 -14.44 -31.53
C SER A 118 -22.84 -15.40 -30.61
N HIS A 119 -22.35 -15.60 -29.40
CA HIS A 119 -23.00 -16.40 -28.37
C HIS A 119 -24.22 -15.63 -27.85
N ARG A 120 -25.38 -15.90 -28.45
CA ARG A 120 -26.65 -15.40 -27.92
C ARG A 120 -27.02 -16.24 -26.69
N PRO A 121 -27.19 -15.64 -25.50
CA PRO A 121 -27.70 -16.38 -24.35
C PRO A 121 -29.07 -16.99 -24.69
N PRO A 122 -29.47 -18.12 -24.08
CA PRO A 122 -30.73 -18.79 -24.37
C PRO A 122 -31.89 -17.79 -24.31
N ARG A 123 -32.77 -17.81 -25.32
CA ARG A 123 -33.90 -16.86 -25.48
C ARG A 123 -34.80 -16.74 -24.23
N GLN A 124 -34.77 -17.74 -23.37
CA GLN A 124 -35.52 -17.80 -22.11
C GLN A 124 -35.11 -16.73 -21.08
N VAL A 125 -33.98 -16.03 -21.26
CA VAL A 125 -33.52 -14.97 -20.34
C VAL A 125 -33.95 -13.57 -20.78
N VAL A 126 -34.35 -13.37 -22.05
CA VAL A 126 -34.65 -12.04 -22.62
C VAL A 126 -36.14 -11.71 -22.71
N ASP A 127 -37.03 -12.70 -22.58
CA ASP A 127 -38.48 -12.51 -22.57
C ASP A 127 -38.98 -12.37 -21.12
N GLY A 128 -38.59 -11.26 -20.47
CA GLY A 128 -38.92 -10.95 -19.07
C GLY A 128 -39.21 -9.48 -18.78
N ALA A 129 -39.41 -8.65 -19.81
CA ALA A 129 -39.96 -7.30 -19.68
C ALA A 129 -41.23 -7.22 -20.53
N GLY A 130 -42.37 -7.45 -19.87
CA GLY A 130 -43.68 -7.52 -20.49
C GLY A 130 -44.01 -6.27 -21.30
N ALA A 131 -44.38 -6.51 -22.55
CA ALA A 131 -45.05 -5.57 -23.42
C ALA A 131 -46.33 -5.04 -22.76
N VAL A 132 -46.38 -3.74 -22.52
CA VAL A 132 -47.64 -2.99 -22.43
C VAL A 132 -47.84 -2.29 -23.77
N ASN A 133 -48.62 -2.92 -24.66
CA ASN A 133 -49.23 -2.24 -25.79
C ASN A 133 -50.52 -1.59 -25.32
N GLY A 134 -50.69 -0.31 -25.62
CA GLY A 134 -51.92 0.45 -25.37
C GLY A 134 -51.80 1.87 -25.91
N ASP A 135 -52.14 2.01 -27.19
CA ASP A 135 -52.27 3.24 -27.99
C ASP A 135 -53.02 4.41 -27.32
N GLY A 136 -52.69 5.65 -27.75
CA GLY A 136 -53.71 6.69 -27.93
C GLY A 136 -53.44 8.10 -27.39
N ASN A 137 -52.76 8.91 -28.20
CA ASN A 137 -53.03 10.33 -28.51
C ASN A 137 -54.00 11.14 -27.61
N VAL A 138 -53.51 12.22 -26.97
CA VAL A 138 -54.14 13.56 -27.06
C VAL A 138 -53.14 14.68 -26.73
N SER A 139 -53.41 15.81 -27.35
CA SER A 139 -52.59 17.01 -27.56
C SER A 139 -53.02 18.17 -26.63
N ASP A 140 -52.15 19.17 -26.57
CA ASP A 140 -52.40 20.61 -26.35
C ASP A 140 -52.62 21.24 -24.96
N GLY A 141 -51.82 22.30 -24.76
CA GLY A 141 -52.20 23.58 -24.14
C GLY A 141 -52.12 23.65 -22.62
N ASP A 142 -51.84 24.78 -21.99
CA ASP A 142 -51.42 26.12 -22.38
C ASP A 142 -51.07 26.84 -21.06
N GLU A 143 -50.51 28.03 -21.21
CA GLU A 143 -49.87 28.90 -20.26
C GLU A 143 -50.52 29.20 -18.89
N SER A 144 -49.64 29.73 -18.03
CA SER A 144 -49.80 31.02 -17.33
C SER A 144 -50.15 30.99 -15.85
N GLY A 145 -49.38 31.78 -15.08
CA GLY A 145 -50.01 32.56 -14.02
C GLY A 145 -49.27 32.68 -12.69
N SER A 146 -48.33 33.63 -12.65
CA SER A 146 -48.23 34.65 -11.60
C SER A 146 -47.86 34.27 -10.15
N ALA A 147 -46.60 34.56 -9.83
CA ALA A 147 -46.12 35.41 -8.73
C ALA A 147 -47.10 35.80 -7.60
N ARG A 148 -46.66 35.63 -6.34
CA ARG A 148 -46.73 36.64 -5.27
C ARG A 148 -45.56 36.52 -4.29
N ALA A 149 -44.91 37.66 -4.07
CA ALA A 149 -43.98 37.95 -2.98
C ALA A 149 -44.75 38.38 -1.72
N SER A 150 -44.15 38.14 -0.56
CA SER A 150 -44.20 38.99 0.66
C SER A 150 -43.02 38.53 1.54
N ASP A 151 -41.93 39.28 1.69
CA ASP A 151 -41.70 40.51 2.49
C ASP A 151 -41.64 40.29 4.01
N SER A 152 -40.46 40.66 4.55
CA SER A 152 -40.09 41.21 5.88
C SER A 152 -40.52 40.47 7.18
N ASP A 153 -39.69 40.39 8.24
CA ASP A 153 -39.09 41.52 8.95
C ASP A 153 -37.83 41.14 9.77
N GLU A 154 -36.95 42.14 9.93
CA GLU A 154 -35.80 42.18 10.84
C GLU A 154 -36.24 42.26 12.32
N THR A 155 -35.37 41.88 13.26
CA THR A 155 -35.01 42.78 14.37
C THR A 155 -33.79 42.28 15.14
N GLU A 156 -32.72 43.05 15.03
CA GLU A 156 -31.63 43.07 16.00
C GLU A 156 -32.08 43.63 17.35
N ARG A 157 -31.63 43.03 18.46
CA ARG A 157 -31.34 43.77 19.70
C ARG A 157 -30.16 43.17 20.44
N ALA A 158 -29.16 44.03 20.63
CA ALA A 158 -28.00 43.82 21.46
C ALA A 158 -28.22 44.30 22.92
N ARG A 159 -27.36 43.76 23.81
CA ARG A 159 -26.64 44.39 24.95
C ARG A 159 -26.99 43.95 26.38
N SER A 160 -25.89 43.88 27.14
CA SER A 160 -25.70 43.76 28.60
C SER A 160 -25.96 42.39 29.20
N GLY A 161 -25.08 41.77 29.97
CA GLY A 161 -23.92 42.25 30.74
C GLY A 161 -23.93 41.50 32.08
N GLY A 162 -22.79 40.99 32.55
CA GLY A 162 -22.70 40.38 33.89
C GLY A 162 -21.59 39.35 34.06
N ASP A 163 -20.39 39.85 34.32
CA ASP A 163 -19.37 39.22 35.19
C ASP A 163 -19.91 39.19 36.64
N PRO A 164 -19.55 38.20 37.49
CA PRO A 164 -18.38 38.41 38.35
C PRO A 164 -17.47 37.17 38.54
N GLY A 165 -16.18 37.45 38.74
CA GLY A 165 -15.17 36.55 39.32
C GLY A 165 -15.55 35.98 40.70
N THR A 166 -14.74 35.12 41.32
CA THR A 166 -13.55 35.54 42.10
C THR A 166 -12.87 34.27 42.66
N ASP A 167 -11.55 34.22 42.52
CA ASP A 167 -10.48 33.67 43.38
C ASP A 167 -10.64 32.33 44.11
N ASP A 168 -9.72 31.39 43.81
CA ASP A 168 -9.07 30.59 44.86
C ASP A 168 -7.60 30.33 44.47
N ASP A 169 -6.74 31.10 45.13
CA ASP A 169 -5.30 30.91 45.22
C ASP A 169 -4.97 29.72 46.12
N ALA A 170 -4.10 28.82 45.65
CA ALA A 170 -3.32 27.96 46.54
C ALA A 170 -1.92 27.71 45.96
N ASP A 171 -1.06 28.67 46.25
CA ASP A 171 0.40 28.59 46.22
C ASP A 171 0.88 27.68 47.38
N ALA A 172 1.71 26.69 47.05
CA ALA A 172 2.57 26.01 48.03
C ALA A 172 3.82 25.47 47.33
N SER A 173 4.80 26.35 47.15
CA SER A 173 6.21 25.99 46.94
C SER A 173 6.85 25.44 48.23
N GLY A 174 7.61 24.35 48.08
CA GLY A 174 8.93 24.21 48.71
C GLY A 174 9.08 23.18 49.82
N GLY A 175 10.03 22.25 49.64
CA GLY A 175 10.56 21.45 50.75
C GLY A 175 11.25 20.17 50.32
N ALA A 176 12.51 20.30 49.89
CA ALA A 176 13.44 19.19 49.77
C ALA A 176 13.61 18.46 51.12
N ALA A 177 13.59 17.13 51.10
CA ALA A 177 14.25 16.32 52.11
C ALA A 177 14.65 14.98 51.49
N GLU A 178 15.96 14.76 51.51
CA GLU A 178 16.68 13.60 51.05
C GLU A 178 16.22 12.36 51.84
N GLY A 179 15.83 11.32 51.11
CA GLY A 179 15.46 10.01 51.63
C GLY A 179 16.48 8.98 51.17
N ASP A 180 17.25 8.53 52.14
CA ASP A 180 18.42 7.67 52.10
C ASP A 180 18.29 6.41 51.24
N ALA A 181 19.42 6.05 50.64
CA ALA A 181 19.59 4.95 49.71
C ALA A 181 19.70 3.62 50.45
N GLU A 182 18.60 2.86 50.54
CA GLU A 182 18.69 1.43 50.85
C GLU A 182 18.77 0.62 49.55
N ARG A 183 20.01 0.47 49.09
CA ARG A 183 20.44 -0.48 48.07
C ARG A 183 20.08 -1.90 48.52
N SER A 184 18.99 -2.45 47.99
CA SER A 184 18.73 -3.89 48.00
C SER A 184 18.65 -4.42 46.58
N ALA A 185 19.78 -4.98 46.15
CA ALA A 185 19.94 -5.99 45.11
C ALA A 185 19.13 -5.79 43.82
N THR A 186 19.56 -4.84 42.98
CA THR A 186 19.32 -4.94 41.55
C THR A 186 20.03 -6.19 41.05
N ALA A 187 19.28 -7.25 40.81
CA ALA A 187 19.66 -8.22 39.79
C ALA A 187 19.89 -7.41 38.51
N GLU A 188 21.15 -7.32 38.07
CA GLU A 188 21.54 -6.75 36.79
C GLU A 188 20.81 -7.51 35.68
N SER A 189 19.61 -7.04 35.34
CA SER A 189 19.01 -7.29 34.05
C SER A 189 19.74 -6.39 33.07
N PRO A 190 20.26 -6.93 31.95
CA PRO A 190 21.05 -6.12 31.03
C PRO A 190 20.18 -4.97 30.49
N PRO A 191 20.65 -3.72 30.48
CA PRO A 191 19.90 -2.54 30.01
C PRO A 191 19.54 -2.60 28.51
N THR A 192 19.99 -3.64 27.81
CA THR A 192 19.69 -3.90 26.40
C THR A 192 18.32 -4.55 26.20
N ALA A 193 17.81 -5.31 27.17
CA ALA A 193 16.51 -5.99 27.05
C ALA A 193 15.37 -4.97 26.94
N THR A 194 15.33 -3.97 27.82
CA THR A 194 14.25 -2.97 27.88
C THR A 194 14.17 -2.09 26.63
N ALA A 195 15.29 -1.83 25.97
CA ALA A 195 15.32 -1.08 24.72
C ALA A 195 14.84 -1.92 23.53
N ALA A 196 15.19 -3.20 23.48
CA ALA A 196 14.67 -4.14 22.48
C ALA A 196 13.17 -4.36 22.66
N ASP A 197 12.71 -4.57 23.90
CA ASP A 197 11.29 -4.71 24.25
C ASP A 197 10.48 -3.48 23.82
N GLY A 198 11.06 -2.27 23.95
CA GLY A 198 10.42 -1.04 23.49
C GLY A 198 10.30 -0.94 21.96
N VAL A 199 11.27 -1.49 21.22
CA VAL A 199 11.23 -1.56 19.75
C VAL A 199 10.19 -2.59 19.30
N ASP A 200 10.13 -3.75 19.95
CA ASP A 200 9.14 -4.79 19.63
C ASP A 200 7.72 -4.31 19.95
N ALA A 201 7.51 -3.65 21.08
CA ALA A 201 6.24 -3.03 21.41
C ALA A 201 5.82 -1.94 20.40
N TRP A 202 6.79 -1.20 19.86
CA TRP A 202 6.53 -0.23 18.80
C TRP A 202 6.10 -0.90 17.49
N PHE A 203 6.79 -1.98 17.08
CA PHE A 203 6.41 -2.75 15.88
C PHE A 203 5.02 -3.36 16.03
N ALA A 204 4.71 -3.99 17.16
CA ALA A 204 3.38 -4.53 17.44
C ALA A 204 2.28 -3.46 17.31
N ALA A 205 2.53 -2.25 17.83
CA ALA A 205 1.57 -1.14 17.71
C ALA A 205 1.39 -0.66 16.25
N VAL A 206 2.42 -0.77 15.41
CA VAL A 206 2.33 -0.46 13.96
C VAL A 206 1.56 -1.57 13.24
N GLU A 207 1.85 -2.83 13.54
CA GLU A 207 1.16 -4.00 12.99
C GLU A 207 -0.35 -3.93 13.29
N ASP A 208 -0.73 -3.66 14.55
CA ASP A 208 -2.13 -3.48 14.94
C ASP A 208 -2.83 -2.36 14.15
N ARG A 209 -2.12 -1.28 13.79
CA ARG A 209 -2.68 -0.19 12.98
C ARG A 209 -2.84 -0.60 11.52
N VAL A 210 -1.88 -1.32 10.95
CA VAL A 210 -1.94 -1.83 9.58
C VAL A 210 -3.05 -2.86 9.45
N GLU A 211 -3.13 -3.84 10.34
CA GLU A 211 -4.18 -4.87 10.34
C GLU A 211 -5.58 -4.23 10.40
N ARG A 212 -5.73 -3.19 11.22
CA ARG A 212 -7.00 -2.44 11.32
C ARG A 212 -7.35 -1.73 10.01
N ALA A 213 -6.37 -1.11 9.34
CA ALA A 213 -6.59 -0.47 8.05
C ALA A 213 -6.97 -1.49 6.97
N GLU A 214 -6.31 -2.66 6.98
CA GLU A 214 -6.63 -3.78 6.08
C GLU A 214 -8.04 -4.31 6.31
N ARG A 215 -8.45 -4.47 7.57
CA ARG A 215 -9.81 -4.93 7.90
C ARG A 215 -10.90 -3.98 7.44
N LEU A 216 -10.63 -2.67 7.39
CA LEU A 216 -11.55 -1.66 6.87
C LEU A 216 -11.58 -1.59 5.34
N SER A 217 -10.49 -2.00 4.69
CA SER A 217 -10.36 -1.95 3.23
C SER A 217 -11.33 -2.92 2.56
N GLY A 218 -12.38 -2.38 1.94
CA GLY A 218 -13.42 -3.18 1.27
C GLY A 218 -14.39 -3.88 2.23
N ALA A 219 -14.41 -3.49 3.50
CA ALA A 219 -15.32 -4.03 4.51
C ALA A 219 -16.80 -3.77 4.17
N ASP A 220 -17.65 -4.72 4.53
CA ASP A 220 -19.08 -4.46 4.64
C ASP A 220 -19.39 -3.58 5.87
N LEU A 221 -20.62 -3.06 5.95
CA LEU A 221 -21.02 -2.11 6.99
C LEU A 221 -20.95 -2.69 8.41
N GLU A 222 -21.23 -3.98 8.59
CA GLU A 222 -21.17 -4.64 9.89
C GLU A 222 -19.72 -4.70 10.38
N THR A 223 -18.83 -5.17 9.51
CA THR A 223 -17.38 -5.22 9.78
C THR A 223 -16.83 -3.81 10.06
N ALA A 224 -17.19 -2.81 9.25
CA ALA A 224 -16.71 -1.45 9.44
C ALA A 224 -17.16 -0.87 10.79
N THR A 225 -18.41 -1.13 11.20
CA THR A 225 -18.94 -0.65 12.48
C THR A 225 -18.21 -1.29 13.66
N ALA A 226 -17.98 -2.61 13.62
CA ALA A 226 -17.25 -3.32 14.66
C ALA A 226 -15.82 -2.76 14.84
N VAL A 227 -15.13 -2.46 13.73
CA VAL A 227 -13.78 -1.87 13.79
C VAL A 227 -13.79 -0.45 14.35
N VAL A 228 -14.78 0.36 14.00
CA VAL A 228 -14.93 1.72 14.53
C VAL A 228 -15.16 1.69 16.05
N GLU A 229 -15.97 0.75 16.55
CA GLU A 229 -16.18 0.57 17.99
C GLU A 229 -14.90 0.11 18.69
N GLU A 230 -14.19 -0.86 18.13
CA GLU A 230 -12.89 -1.35 18.65
C GLU A 230 -11.84 -0.22 18.69
N ALA A 231 -11.84 0.66 17.69
CA ALA A 231 -10.91 1.79 17.59
C ALA A 231 -11.25 2.95 18.55
N GLY A 232 -12.38 2.89 19.25
CA GLY A 232 -12.84 3.97 20.14
C GLY A 232 -13.53 5.14 19.42
N GLY A 233 -14.01 4.92 18.19
CA GLY A 233 -14.85 5.87 17.46
C GLY A 233 -14.31 6.30 16.09
N LEU A 234 -15.12 7.09 15.39
CA LEU A 234 -14.85 7.53 14.01
C LEU A 234 -13.62 8.45 13.89
N ASP A 235 -13.34 9.29 14.90
CA ASP A 235 -12.17 10.18 14.88
C ASP A 235 -10.84 9.40 14.85
N ALA A 236 -10.80 8.25 15.54
CA ALA A 236 -9.65 7.36 15.52
C ALA A 236 -9.45 6.74 14.13
N VAL A 237 -10.53 6.36 13.46
CA VAL A 237 -10.48 5.80 12.10
C VAL A 237 -10.19 6.87 11.04
N ALA A 238 -10.72 8.10 11.21
CA ALA A 238 -10.47 9.21 10.29
C ALA A 238 -9.00 9.60 10.19
N SER A 239 -8.24 9.44 11.28
CA SER A 239 -6.80 9.67 11.34
C SER A 239 -5.95 8.43 11.03
N LEU A 240 -6.57 7.28 10.73
CA LEU A 240 -5.86 6.01 10.57
C LEU A 240 -4.98 5.99 9.32
N ASP A 241 -5.49 6.46 8.18
CA ASP A 241 -4.76 6.46 6.90
C ASP A 241 -3.47 7.30 6.99
N GLU A 242 -3.57 8.52 7.51
CA GLU A 242 -2.42 9.39 7.77
C GLU A 242 -1.41 8.74 8.72
N ARG A 243 -1.89 8.07 9.78
CA ARG A 243 -1.01 7.37 10.72
C ARG A 243 -0.29 6.19 10.07
N VAL A 244 -0.97 5.40 9.24
CA VAL A 244 -0.37 4.28 8.51
C VAL A 244 0.65 4.79 7.47
N ALA A 245 0.36 5.89 6.79
CA ALA A 245 1.33 6.53 5.88
C ALA A 245 2.59 6.99 6.63
N ALA A 246 2.42 7.67 7.77
CA ALA A 246 3.53 8.10 8.63
C ALA A 246 4.33 6.91 9.19
N ASP A 247 3.67 5.82 9.59
CA ASP A 247 4.32 4.59 10.02
C ASP A 247 5.15 3.98 8.89
N ALA A 248 4.62 3.94 7.66
CA ALA A 248 5.35 3.44 6.50
C ALA A 248 6.61 4.27 6.21
N GLU A 249 6.55 5.61 6.31
CA GLU A 249 7.75 6.46 6.19
C GLU A 249 8.76 6.17 7.30
N ARG A 250 8.29 6.03 8.54
CA ARG A 250 9.15 5.76 9.69
C ARG A 250 9.81 4.39 9.61
N LEU A 251 9.11 3.37 9.17
CA LEU A 251 9.65 2.03 8.93
C LEU A 251 10.75 2.04 7.86
N ARG A 252 10.56 2.78 6.76
CA ARG A 252 11.61 2.97 5.73
C ARG A 252 12.85 3.66 6.33
N ALA A 253 12.66 4.71 7.13
CA ALA A 253 13.77 5.40 7.79
C ALA A 253 14.53 4.49 8.78
N VAL A 254 13.82 3.66 9.55
CA VAL A 254 14.44 2.67 10.45
C VAL A 254 15.26 1.65 9.66
N ARG A 255 14.71 1.09 8.59
CA ARG A 255 15.40 0.15 7.69
C ARG A 255 16.68 0.77 7.12
N ASP A 256 16.60 1.98 6.58
CA ASP A 256 17.74 2.64 5.94
C ASP A 256 18.86 2.93 6.95
N ARG A 257 18.49 3.34 8.17
CA ARG A 257 19.45 3.55 9.26
C ARG A 257 20.09 2.23 9.71
N ALA A 258 19.31 1.16 9.83
CA ALA A 258 19.82 -0.16 10.21
C ALA A 258 20.80 -0.69 9.18
N ALA A 259 20.47 -0.59 7.88
CA ALA A 259 21.37 -0.97 6.78
C ALA A 259 22.68 -0.17 6.81
N ALA A 260 22.61 1.16 6.94
CA ALA A 260 23.79 2.01 7.02
C ALA A 260 24.65 1.74 8.28
N LEU A 261 24.05 1.27 9.37
CA LEU A 261 24.79 0.88 10.57
C LEU A 261 25.47 -0.49 10.40
N ALA A 262 24.80 -1.44 9.75
CA ALA A 262 25.36 -2.75 9.42
C ALA A 262 26.59 -2.62 8.51
N GLU A 263 26.48 -1.86 7.40
CA GLU A 263 27.61 -1.60 6.50
C GLU A 263 28.81 -0.97 7.23
N ARG A 264 28.56 -0.02 8.15
CA ARG A 264 29.63 0.60 8.95
C ARG A 264 30.26 -0.38 9.92
N ALA A 265 29.47 -1.25 10.54
CA ALA A 265 29.97 -2.26 11.46
C ALA A 265 30.86 -3.27 10.73
N GLU A 266 30.46 -3.70 9.53
CA GLU A 266 31.27 -4.59 8.67
C GLU A 266 32.58 -3.94 8.24
N ALA A 267 32.58 -2.63 7.96
CA ALA A 267 33.79 -1.89 7.59
C ALA A 267 34.71 -1.57 8.79
N SER A 268 34.22 -1.73 10.03
CA SER A 268 34.96 -1.36 11.24
C SER A 268 35.70 -2.56 11.82
N GLU A 269 37.00 -2.66 11.56
CA GLU A 269 37.87 -3.63 12.21
C GLU A 269 38.56 -3.00 13.43
N VAL A 270 38.38 -3.62 14.60
CA VAL A 270 39.06 -3.18 15.84
C VAL A 270 40.44 -3.84 15.85
N PRO A 271 41.55 -3.07 15.92
CA PRO A 271 42.91 -3.62 15.84
C PRO A 271 43.30 -4.23 17.20
N THR A 272 42.65 -5.32 17.58
CA THR A 272 42.85 -6.00 18.88
C THR A 272 44.30 -6.46 19.07
N ALA A 273 44.94 -6.99 18.02
CA ALA A 273 46.34 -7.43 18.06
C ALA A 273 47.33 -6.30 18.39
N ALA A 274 47.12 -5.09 17.84
CA ALA A 274 47.99 -3.94 18.14
C ALA A 274 47.78 -3.39 19.56
N LEU A 275 46.61 -3.64 20.16
CA LEU A 275 46.32 -3.28 21.55
C LEU A 275 46.89 -4.30 22.54
N GLU A 276 46.96 -5.58 22.17
CA GLU A 276 47.60 -6.63 22.98
C GLU A 276 49.11 -6.42 23.12
N ASP A 277 49.80 -5.90 22.09
CA ASP A 277 51.22 -5.56 22.13
C ASP A 277 51.56 -4.39 23.08
N LEU A 278 50.57 -3.64 23.57
CA LEU A 278 50.72 -2.52 24.51
C LEU A 278 50.51 -2.92 25.99
N ALA A 279 50.03 -4.13 26.28
CA ALA A 279 49.72 -4.62 27.63
C ALA A 279 50.89 -5.43 28.24
#